data_AF-A0A7R9AJE0-F1
#
_entry.id   AF-A0A7R9AJE0-F1
#
_cell.length_a   1.000
_cell.length_b   1.000
_cell.length_c   1.000
_cell.angle_alpha   90.00
_cell.angle_beta   90.00
_cell.angle_gamma   90.00
#
_symmetry.space_group_name_H-M   'P 1'
#
loop_
_entity.id
_entity.type
_entity.pdbx_description
1 polymer ?
#
loop_
_entity_poly.entity_id
_entity_poly.type
_entity_poly.pdbx_seq_one_letter_code
_entity_poly.pdbx_strand_id
1 'polypeptide(L)' 'METVPPGHVWLLGDNAENSTDSRAYGAVPYGLIRSRAILRVWPLADIQVLSQRHSC' A
#
# COMPACT_ATOMS: atom_id res chain seq x y z
N MET A 1 -7.96 15.13 8.61
CA MET A 1 -8.16 13.98 7.71
C MET A 1 -8.57 14.59 6.38
N GLU A 2 -7.67 14.56 5.40
CA GLU A 2 -7.96 15.12 4.08
C GLU A 2 -8.79 14.09 3.31
N THR A 3 -9.84 14.56 2.64
CA THR A 3 -10.69 13.69 1.82
C THR A 3 -9.92 13.32 0.55
N VAL A 4 -9.72 12.02 0.32
CA VAL A 4 -9.03 11.53 -0.88
C VAL A 4 -9.86 11.87 -2.12
N PRO A 5 -9.33 12.63 -3.09
CA PRO A 5 -10.06 12.97 -4.31
C PRO A 5 -10.33 11.72 -5.16
N PRO A 6 -11.37 11.75 -6.01
CA PRO A 6 -11.69 10.62 -6.87
C PRO A 6 -10.50 10.26 -7.77
N GLY A 7 -10.27 8.96 -7.96
CA GLY A 7 -9.15 8.45 -8.76
C GLY A 7 -7.77 8.55 -8.08
N HIS A 8 -7.71 8.94 -6.81
CA HIS A 8 -6.49 8.93 -6.01
C HIS A 8 -6.56 7.85 -4.92
N VAL A 9 -5.39 7.48 -4.41
CA VAL A 9 -5.22 6.56 -3.30
C VAL A 9 -4.42 7.22 -2.19
N TRP A 10 -4.71 6.82 -0.96
CA TRP A 10 -3.92 7.17 0.20
C TRP A 10 -3.02 5.98 0.57
N LEU A 11 -1.70 6.18 0.53
CA LEU A 11 -0.72 5.14 0.79
C LEU A 11 -0.14 5.31 2.19
N LEU A 12 -0.01 4.21 2.91
CA LEU A 12 0.61 4.17 4.24
C LEU A 12 1.67 3.07 4.25
N GLY A 13 2.84 3.40 4.80
CA GLY A 13 3.86 2.40 5.09
C GLY A 13 3.46 1.54 6.30
N ASP A 14 3.93 0.30 6.31
CA ASP A 14 3.85 -0.61 7.45
C ASP A 14 4.72 -0.17 8.62
N ASN A 15 5.85 0.50 8.34
CA ASN A 15 6.68 1.15 9.36
C ASN A 15 6.36 2.65 9.46
N ALA A 16 5.34 2.98 10.27
CA ALA A 16 4.80 4.34 10.36
C ALA A 16 5.82 5.40 10.80
N GLU A 17 6.86 5.04 11.57
CA GLU A 17 7.86 5.99 12.06
C GLU A 17 8.96 6.30 11.04
N ASN A 18 9.25 5.36 10.14
CA ASN A 18 10.34 5.48 9.16
C ASN A 18 9.84 5.35 7.71
N SER A 19 8.61 5.79 7.45
CA SER A 19 8.03 5.82 6.10
C SER A 19 7.73 7.25 5.67
N THR A 20 8.18 7.58 4.47
CA THR A 20 7.69 8.76 3.74
C THR A 20 6.52 8.31 2.88
N ASP A 21 5.30 8.57 3.33
CA ASP A 21 4.08 8.15 2.65
C ASP A 21 3.09 9.31 2.45
N SER A 22 1.83 9.01 2.12
CA SER A 22 0.82 10.04 1.83
C SER A 22 0.61 11.04 2.98
N ARG A 23 1.04 10.74 4.21
CA ARG A 23 1.09 11.72 5.31
C ARG A 23 2.01 12.91 5.03
N ALA A 24 3.06 12.72 4.21
CA ALA A 24 4.03 13.75 3.87
C ALA A 24 3.76 14.42 2.52
N TYR A 25 3.40 13.64 1.49
CA TYR A 25 3.21 14.15 0.12
C TYR A 25 1.76 14.18 -0.39
N GLY A 26 0.79 13.70 0.40
CA GLY A 26 -0.63 13.70 0.04
C GLY A 26 -1.09 12.49 -0.78
N ALA A 27 -2.30 12.59 -1.35
CA ALA A 27 -2.92 11.52 -2.12
C ALA A 27 -2.24 11.34 -3.50
N VAL A 28 -2.10 10.09 -3.94
CA VAL A 28 -1.40 9.73 -5.18
C VAL A 28 -2.40 9.29 -6.24
N PRO A 29 -2.31 9.75 -7.50
CA PRO A 29 -3.22 9.32 -8.56
C PRO A 29 -3.05 7.82 -8.87
N TYR A 30 -4.17 7.11 -9.05
CA TYR A 30 -4.20 5.66 -9.27
C TYR A 30 -3.38 5.23 -10.50
N GLY A 31 -3.28 6.08 -11.52
CA GLY A 31 -2.49 5.81 -12.74
C GLY A 31 -0.98 5.67 -12.51
N LEU A 32 -0.45 6.11 -11.36
CA LEU A 32 0.96 5.91 -11.00
C LEU A 32 1.23 4.51 -10.42
N ILE A 33 0.19 3.75 -10.07
CA ILE A 33 0.35 2.41 -9.51
C ILE A 33 0.72 1.44 -10.63
N ARG A 34 1.94 0.90 -10.59
CA ARG A 34 2.43 -0.03 -11.61
C ARG A 34 1.98 -1.48 -11.39
N SER A 35 1.94 -1.94 -10.15
CA SER A 35 1.67 -3.35 -9.82
C SER A 35 1.26 -3.53 -8.36
N ARG A 36 0.61 -4.65 -8.05
CA ARG A 36 0.26 -5.09 -6.70
C ARG A 36 1.09 -6.30 -6.27
N ALA A 37 1.66 -6.27 -5.07
CA ALA A 37 2.30 -7.43 -4.48
C ALA A 37 1.23 -8.48 -4.09
N ILE A 38 1.38 -9.71 -4.57
CA ILE A 38 0.40 -10.79 -4.38
C ILE A 38 0.98 -12.03 -3.68
N LEU A 39 2.31 -12.16 -3.63
CA LEU A 39 2.98 -13.36 -3.12
C LEU A 39 4.33 -12.98 -2.52
N ARG A 40 4.60 -13.50 -1.32
CA ARG A 40 5.93 -13.52 -0.72
C ARG A 40 6.57 -14.88 -1.00
N VAL A 41 7.59 -14.89 -1.87
CA VAL A 41 8.26 -16.14 -2.32
C VAL A 41 9.40 -16.56 -1.38
N TRP A 42 10.01 -15.62 -0.67
CA TRP A 42 11.12 -15.88 0.25
C TRP A 42 10.71 -15.59 1.70
N PRO A 43 11.09 -16.43 2.68
CA PRO A 43 11.89 -17.67 2.56
C PRO A 43 11.12 -18.83 1.91
N LEU A 44 11.82 -19.72 1.19
CA LEU A 44 11.20 -20.82 0.42
C LEU A 44 10.36 -21.79 1.27
N ALA A 45 10.66 -21.89 2.56
CA ALA A 45 9.89 -22.70 3.51
C ALA A 45 8.54 -22.05 3.90
N ASP A 46 8.33 -20.76 3.61
CA ASP A 46 7.16 -19.97 4.03
C ASP A 46 6.67 -19.05 2.90
N ILE A 47 6.35 -19.69 1.77
CA ILE A 47 5.70 -19.03 0.63
C ILE A 47 4.27 -18.66 1.03
N GLN A 48 3.96 -17.36 1.01
CA GLN A 48 2.68 -16.84 1.50
C GLN A 48 2.00 -15.96 0.45
N VAL A 49 0.77 -16.31 0.08
CA VAL A 49 -0.08 -15.44 -0.75
C VAL A 49 -0.50 -14.23 0.09
N LEU A 50 -0.21 -13.04 -0.43
CA LEU A 50 -0.61 -11.78 0.18
C LEU A 50 -2.10 -11.56 -0.10
N SER A 51 -2.93 -12.14 0.75
CA SER A 51 -4.36 -11.89 0.78
C SER A 51 -4.60 -10.47 1.28
N GLN A 52 -5.20 -9.60 0.46
CA GLN A 52 -5.74 -8.35 0.96
C GLN A 52 -6.92 -8.67 1.88
N ARG A 53 -6.67 -8.64 3.19
CA ARG A 53 -7.75 -8.59 4.17
C ARG A 53 -8.40 -7.22 4.01
N HIS A 54 -9.55 -7.20 3.33
CA HIS A 54 -10.46 -6.08 3.42
C HIS A 54 -11.03 -6.09 4.84
N SER A 55 -10.30 -5.51 5.79
CA SER A 55 -10.87 -5.18 7.09
C SER A 55 -11.91 -4.09 6.82
N CYS A 56 -13.17 -4.51 6.86
CA CYS A 56 -14.32 -3.63 6.91
C CYS A 56 -14.24 -2.72 8.14
#